data_AF-A0A954SAC9-F1
#
_entry.id   AF-A0A954SAC9-F1
#
_cell.length_a   1.000
_cell.length_b   1.000
_cell.length_c   1.000
_cell.angle_alpha   90.00
_cell.angle_beta   90.00
_cell.angle_gamma   90.00
#
_symmetry.space_group_name_H-M   'P 1'
#
loop_
_entity.id
_entity.type
_entity.pdbx_description
1 polymer ?
#
loop_
_entity_poly.entity_id
_entity_poly.type
_entity_poly.pdbx_seq_one_letter_code
_entity_poly.pdbx_strand_id
1 'polypeptide(L)'
;VAVFIEMQPPDPDVQEMMDRSNDEYSAFNRDIGLLMWGQGVFEHNEKMTANPEEWREKLAVVQQLSGSIDETLGGIDKASSARAYVAAVCIRDHWPELTSSEQDWCLTTTCESIAAKCDETDQTSCCQRYSMSGDRPAAFVVSALCGKQLSESQRSQVIRALAMALTHGIDEVAEYAASGASMHLWGVDSQLAIRCINSLARQAELTQQLFDAERRKAYHERRPFGLLKRDHVTSIRLMIEGGEPVDEQSYARFQTTGWVGAPALVRVLLIAKGAPSEPVAVQLFRRASETLQYWWGADRRRRRRDSDRSDDRPHQIEPTINSLLERFVLQVAPEDAQSVLEPILAEVEQNPREVSWIVRGLTSAEDSLFRPANFWAIWEQFASRIRTSRLTENIDDSRYYSGDELMSAIFLGSWWKDEVRHWRSLDGYAERIHKLFLALPPSAVILDDYVRFLYHIGEQSLPYAFVHVASRLQAGSPMQMLSKDNAVFMLESLLRRFVYGRPLETKREKSIREAVLYVLDRLVEAGSSAAYRMRDDFVTPVAVTN
;
A
#
# COMPACT_ATOMS: atom_id res chain seq x y z
N VAL A 1 0.18 -51.31 46.88
CA VAL A 1 0.66 -52.12 45.74
C VAL A 1 0.51 -51.27 44.49
N ALA A 2 1.59 -50.64 44.03
CA ALA A 2 1.59 -49.92 42.76
C ALA A 2 1.95 -50.93 41.67
N VAL A 3 1.03 -51.19 40.75
CA VAL A 3 1.27 -52.04 39.59
C VAL A 3 1.97 -51.16 38.54
N PHE A 4 3.26 -51.40 38.32
CA PHE A 4 3.96 -50.89 37.16
C PHE A 4 3.52 -51.71 35.95
N ILE A 5 2.86 -51.05 35.00
CA ILE A 5 2.64 -51.63 33.67
C ILE A 5 3.94 -51.41 32.90
N GLU A 6 4.78 -52.44 32.82
CA GLU A 6 5.88 -52.46 31.85
C GLU A 6 5.27 -52.53 30.45
N MET A 7 5.43 -51.47 29.66
CA MET A 7 5.10 -51.50 28.24
C MET A 7 6.06 -52.49 27.58
N GLN A 8 5.53 -53.58 27.02
CA GLN A 8 6.32 -54.45 26.16
C GLN A 8 6.80 -53.67 24.94
N PRO A 9 8.02 -53.93 24.45
CA PRO A 9 8.52 -53.29 23.24
C PRO A 9 7.56 -53.60 22.07
N PRO A 10 7.32 -52.63 21.17
CA PRO A 10 6.46 -52.86 20.01
C PRO A 10 6.98 -54.03 19.17
N ASP A 11 6.07 -54.71 18.47
CA ASP A 11 6.45 -55.70 17.46
C ASP A 11 7.40 -55.05 16.42
N PRO A 12 8.36 -55.79 15.83
CA PRO A 12 9.38 -55.24 14.94
C PRO A 12 8.82 -54.36 13.80
N ASP A 13 7.72 -54.79 13.19
CA ASP A 13 7.04 -54.04 12.13
C ASP A 13 6.45 -52.72 12.64
N VAL A 14 5.96 -52.69 13.89
CA VAL A 14 5.45 -51.47 14.54
C VAL A 14 6.61 -50.56 14.93
N GLN A 15 7.74 -51.11 15.39
CA GLN A 15 8.94 -50.33 15.70
C GLN A 15 9.50 -49.68 14.43
N GLU A 16 9.57 -50.40 13.30
CA GLU A 16 10.00 -49.84 12.01
C GLU A 16 9.06 -48.72 11.53
N MET A 17 7.74 -48.89 11.66
CA MET A 17 6.78 -47.82 11.36
C MET A 17 6.93 -46.60 12.28
N MET A 18 7.21 -46.81 13.57
CA MET A 18 7.44 -45.72 14.53
C MET A 18 8.75 -44.98 14.24
N ASP A 19 9.83 -45.70 13.90
CA ASP A 19 11.13 -45.10 13.56
C ASP A 19 11.01 -44.28 12.27
N ARG A 20 10.38 -44.83 11.23
CA ARG A 20 10.09 -44.11 9.99
C ARG A 20 9.23 -42.86 10.23
N SER A 21 8.18 -42.97 11.05
CA SER A 21 7.32 -41.83 11.41
C SER A 21 8.07 -40.76 12.19
N ASN A 22 8.96 -41.15 13.10
CA ASN A 22 9.81 -40.22 13.84
C ASN A 22 10.83 -39.53 12.94
N ASP A 23 11.40 -40.24 11.97
CA ASP A 23 12.32 -39.67 10.98
C ASP A 23 11.60 -38.67 10.06
N GLU A 24 10.41 -39.02 9.56
CA GLU A 24 9.55 -38.15 8.77
C GLU A 24 9.13 -36.89 9.57
N TYR A 25 8.75 -37.06 10.84
CA TYR A 25 8.39 -35.94 11.73
C TYR A 25 9.59 -35.04 12.06
N SER A 26 10.78 -35.62 12.26
CA SER A 26 12.00 -34.88 12.53
C SER A 26 12.47 -34.08 11.31
N ALA A 27 12.41 -34.69 10.11
CA ALA A 27 12.67 -34.00 8.85
C ALA A 27 11.67 -32.87 8.61
N PHE A 28 10.38 -33.13 8.83
CA PHE A 28 9.32 -32.12 8.72
C PHE A 28 9.60 -30.92 9.63
N ASN A 29 9.90 -31.16 10.91
CA ASN A 29 10.13 -30.08 11.89
C ASN A 29 11.38 -29.27 11.58
N ARG A 30 12.44 -29.92 11.09
CA ARG A 30 13.65 -29.23 10.64
C ARG A 30 13.34 -28.32 9.45
N ASP A 31 12.69 -28.84 8.42
CA ASP A 31 12.49 -28.11 7.16
C ASP A 31 11.49 -26.95 7.34
N ILE A 32 10.41 -27.16 8.10
CA ILE A 32 9.48 -26.08 8.43
C ILE A 32 10.13 -25.04 9.35
N GLY A 33 10.96 -25.47 10.30
CA GLY A 33 11.69 -24.56 11.19
C GLY A 33 12.65 -23.65 10.44
N LEU A 34 13.38 -24.20 9.46
CA LEU A 34 14.27 -23.43 8.58
C LEU A 34 13.49 -22.46 7.67
N LEU A 35 12.36 -22.91 7.12
CA LEU A 35 11.48 -22.06 6.31
C LEU A 35 10.95 -20.88 7.12
N MET A 36 10.42 -21.13 8.33
CA MET A 36 9.89 -20.08 9.20
C MET A 36 10.98 -19.11 9.66
N TRP A 37 12.18 -19.60 9.97
CA TRP A 37 13.34 -18.73 10.25
C TRP A 37 13.66 -17.85 9.05
N GLY A 38 13.83 -18.44 7.86
CA GLY A 38 14.22 -17.72 6.65
C GLY A 38 13.17 -16.70 6.23
N GLN A 39 11.89 -17.04 6.33
CA GLN A 39 10.79 -16.11 6.06
C GLN A 39 10.77 -14.95 7.07
N GLY A 40 10.93 -15.23 8.36
CA GLY A 40 10.93 -14.19 9.40
C GLY A 40 12.05 -13.18 9.23
N VAL A 41 13.27 -13.65 8.96
CA VAL A 41 14.43 -12.78 8.70
C VAL A 41 14.27 -12.04 7.37
N PHE A 42 13.74 -12.68 6.33
CA PHE A 42 13.53 -12.04 5.05
C PHE A 42 12.46 -10.93 5.11
N GLU A 43 11.33 -11.18 5.76
CA GLU A 43 10.22 -10.21 5.86
C GLU A 43 10.46 -9.11 6.90
N HIS A 44 11.56 -9.18 7.67
CA HIS A 44 11.80 -8.33 8.86
C HIS A 44 10.62 -8.35 9.83
N ASN A 45 10.02 -9.52 10.01
CA ASN A 45 8.81 -9.67 10.80
C ASN A 45 9.16 -9.64 12.29
N GLU A 46 9.01 -8.49 12.94
CA GLU A 46 9.29 -8.30 14.39
C GLU A 46 8.48 -9.24 15.29
N LYS A 47 7.38 -9.84 14.79
CA LYS A 47 6.59 -10.83 15.53
C LYS A 47 7.21 -12.23 15.49
N MET A 48 8.11 -12.50 14.55
CA MET A 48 8.83 -13.77 14.50
C MET A 48 10.09 -13.68 15.37
N THR A 49 10.25 -14.63 16.29
CA THR A 49 11.41 -14.72 17.19
C THR A 49 12.69 -15.19 16.48
N ALA A 50 12.79 -15.01 15.17
CA ALA A 50 13.91 -15.47 14.37
C ALA A 50 15.14 -14.59 14.63
N ASN A 51 16.25 -15.21 15.02
CA ASN A 51 17.52 -14.52 15.24
C ASN A 51 18.33 -14.46 13.92
N PRO A 52 18.56 -13.28 13.33
CA PRO A 52 19.32 -13.16 12.08
C PRO A 52 20.78 -13.64 12.19
N GLU A 53 21.37 -13.59 13.39
CA GLU A 53 22.78 -14.00 13.63
C GLU A 53 23.03 -15.50 13.42
N GLU A 54 21.97 -16.32 13.34
CA GLU A 54 22.07 -17.77 13.13
C GLU A 54 22.31 -18.17 11.66
N TRP A 55 22.44 -17.19 10.75
CA TRP A 55 22.44 -17.45 9.30
C TRP A 55 23.50 -18.45 8.83
N ARG A 56 24.70 -18.47 9.43
CA ARG A 56 25.77 -19.43 9.05
C ARG A 56 25.39 -20.86 9.38
N GLU A 57 24.79 -21.08 10.55
CA GLU A 57 24.30 -22.39 10.96
C GLU A 57 23.20 -22.85 10.01
N LYS A 58 22.25 -21.96 9.70
CA LYS A 58 21.14 -22.30 8.81
C LYS A 58 21.63 -22.59 7.39
N LEU A 59 22.59 -21.82 6.88
CA LEU A 59 23.23 -22.04 5.58
C LEU A 59 23.87 -23.43 5.50
N ALA A 60 24.67 -23.80 6.51
CA ALA A 60 25.32 -25.10 6.55
C ALA A 60 24.30 -26.26 6.55
N VAL A 61 23.18 -26.10 7.26
CA VAL A 61 22.11 -27.11 7.30
C VAL A 61 21.42 -27.23 5.93
N VAL A 62 21.03 -26.12 5.30
CA VAL A 62 20.31 -26.18 4.00
C VAL A 62 21.17 -26.66 2.85
N GLN A 63 22.49 -26.48 2.91
CA GLN A 63 23.42 -27.02 1.92
C GLN A 63 23.44 -28.56 1.93
N GLN A 64 23.18 -29.17 3.08
CA GLN A 64 23.14 -30.63 3.26
C GLN A 64 21.76 -31.24 2.95
N LEU A 65 20.71 -30.41 2.80
CA LEU A 65 19.39 -30.90 2.43
C LEU A 65 19.39 -31.40 0.99
N SER A 66 19.21 -32.71 0.79
CA SER A 66 18.83 -33.28 -0.49
C SER A 66 17.40 -32.81 -0.80
N GLY A 67 17.16 -32.18 -1.94
CA GLY A 67 15.79 -31.87 -2.37
C GLY A 67 15.03 -33.18 -2.56
N SER A 68 14.20 -33.57 -1.60
CA SER A 68 13.22 -34.63 -1.81
C SER A 68 11.91 -33.95 -2.26
N ILE A 69 11.43 -34.33 -3.44
CA ILE A 69 10.07 -34.01 -3.87
C ILE A 69 9.14 -34.79 -2.96
N ASP A 70 8.77 -34.21 -1.82
CA ASP A 70 7.79 -34.82 -0.94
C ASP A 70 6.40 -34.46 -1.48
N GLU A 71 5.79 -35.41 -2.21
CA GLU A 71 4.42 -35.34 -2.73
C GLU A 71 3.35 -35.50 -1.62
N THR A 72 3.66 -35.19 -0.35
CA THR A 72 2.67 -35.28 0.71
C THR A 72 1.79 -34.04 0.85
N LEU A 73 0.56 -34.31 1.29
CA LEU A 73 -0.60 -33.41 1.40
C LEU A 73 -0.22 -31.99 1.89
N GLY A 74 -0.19 -31.05 0.94
CA GLY A 74 0.10 -29.63 1.21
C GLY A 74 0.77 -28.90 0.05
N GLY A 75 1.36 -29.61 -0.92
CA GLY A 75 1.86 -29.04 -2.18
C GLY A 75 3.11 -28.14 -2.08
N ILE A 76 3.71 -27.99 -0.89
CA ILE A 76 4.97 -27.25 -0.69
C ILE A 76 6.13 -28.24 -0.60
N ASP A 77 7.13 -28.05 -1.45
CA ASP A 77 8.47 -28.54 -1.17
C ASP A 77 9.11 -27.59 -0.14
N LYS A 78 8.93 -27.93 1.14
CA LYS A 78 9.41 -27.13 2.28
C LYS A 78 10.92 -27.05 2.30
N ALA A 79 11.62 -28.15 1.94
CA ALA A 79 13.07 -28.19 1.89
C ALA A 79 13.60 -27.23 0.81
N SER A 80 13.04 -27.28 -0.40
CA SER A 80 13.41 -26.34 -1.47
C SER A 80 13.05 -24.90 -1.12
N SER A 81 11.91 -24.68 -0.48
CA SER A 81 11.51 -23.33 -0.05
C SER A 81 12.44 -22.78 1.03
N ALA A 82 12.81 -23.60 2.03
CA ALA A 82 13.77 -23.23 3.06
C ALA A 82 15.14 -22.89 2.46
N ARG A 83 15.63 -23.70 1.52
CA ARG A 83 16.89 -23.43 0.78
C ARG A 83 16.85 -22.07 0.09
N ALA A 84 15.77 -21.75 -0.62
CA ALA A 84 15.62 -20.48 -1.33
C ALA A 84 15.54 -19.27 -0.39
N TYR A 85 14.82 -19.39 0.73
CA TYR A 85 14.74 -18.33 1.73
C TYR A 85 16.11 -18.04 2.38
N VAL A 86 16.83 -19.09 2.80
CA VAL A 86 18.17 -18.92 3.38
C VAL A 86 19.14 -18.34 2.35
N ALA A 87 19.11 -18.81 1.10
CA ALA A 87 19.92 -18.23 0.03
C ALA A 87 19.59 -16.74 -0.19
N ALA A 88 18.32 -16.37 -0.18
CA ALA A 88 17.89 -14.98 -0.35
C ALA A 88 18.36 -14.06 0.78
N VAL A 89 18.26 -14.51 2.04
CA VAL A 89 18.81 -13.80 3.20
C VAL A 89 20.33 -13.62 3.04
N CYS A 90 21.05 -14.69 2.68
CA CYS A 90 22.50 -14.63 2.49
C CYS A 90 22.91 -13.65 1.37
N ILE A 91 22.17 -13.61 0.25
CA ILE A 91 22.43 -12.69 -0.87
C ILE A 91 22.20 -11.23 -0.46
N ARG A 92 21.11 -10.98 0.27
CA ARG A 92 20.70 -9.64 0.67
C ARG A 92 21.62 -9.06 1.74
N ASP A 93 21.88 -9.83 2.79
CA ASP A 93 22.43 -9.30 4.04
C ASP A 93 23.90 -9.69 4.26
N HIS A 94 24.34 -10.86 3.77
CA HIS A 94 25.63 -11.45 4.14
C HIS A 94 26.58 -11.74 2.96
N TRP A 95 26.28 -11.26 1.75
CA TRP A 95 27.06 -11.59 0.55
C TRP A 95 28.59 -11.42 0.67
N PRO A 96 29.13 -10.33 1.26
CA PRO A 96 30.57 -10.15 1.42
C PRO A 96 31.23 -11.14 2.39
N GLU A 97 30.43 -11.78 3.25
CA GLU A 97 30.89 -12.71 4.29
C GLU A 97 30.90 -14.18 3.82
N LEU A 98 30.37 -14.44 2.63
CA LEU A 98 30.30 -15.75 2.00
C LEU A 98 31.62 -16.10 1.32
N THR A 99 32.01 -17.36 1.41
CA THR A 99 33.04 -17.96 0.57
C THR A 99 32.57 -18.04 -0.89
N SER A 100 33.49 -18.19 -1.84
CA SER A 100 33.12 -18.31 -3.27
C SER A 100 32.19 -19.51 -3.54
N SER A 101 32.39 -20.64 -2.86
CA SER A 101 31.49 -21.80 -2.99
C SER A 101 30.09 -21.54 -2.43
N GLU A 102 29.98 -20.76 -1.35
CA GLU A 102 28.68 -20.38 -0.79
C GLU A 102 27.97 -19.37 -1.69
N GLN A 103 28.70 -18.41 -2.27
CA GLN A 103 28.17 -17.47 -3.26
C GLN A 103 27.60 -18.20 -4.48
N ASP A 104 28.36 -19.17 -5.02
CA ASP A 104 27.93 -19.99 -6.15
C ASP A 104 26.70 -20.82 -5.81
N TRP A 105 26.64 -21.38 -4.60
CA TRP A 105 25.49 -22.14 -4.12
C TRP A 105 24.24 -21.27 -3.97
N CYS A 106 24.35 -20.08 -3.37
CA CYS A 106 23.24 -19.15 -3.22
C CYS A 106 22.71 -18.68 -4.58
N LEU A 107 23.61 -18.34 -5.51
CA LEU A 107 23.28 -17.94 -6.87
C LEU A 107 22.53 -19.05 -7.60
N THR A 108 23.07 -20.27 -7.57
CA THR A 108 22.48 -21.43 -8.25
C THR A 108 21.11 -21.76 -7.69
N THR A 109 20.99 -21.85 -6.37
CA THR A 109 19.72 -22.11 -5.68
C THR A 109 18.65 -21.07 -6.04
N THR A 110 19.04 -19.78 -6.09
CA THR A 110 18.13 -18.69 -6.49
C THR A 110 17.65 -18.86 -7.93
N CYS A 111 18.57 -19.13 -8.86
CA CYS A 111 18.23 -19.29 -10.28
C CYS A 111 17.34 -20.52 -10.54
N GLU A 112 17.64 -21.65 -9.90
CA GLU A 112 16.85 -22.88 -10.00
C GLU A 112 15.45 -22.71 -9.42
N SER A 113 15.32 -22.04 -8.27
CA SER A 113 14.02 -21.76 -7.65
C SER A 113 13.10 -20.97 -8.58
N ILE A 114 13.65 -19.98 -9.30
CA ILE A 114 12.90 -19.20 -10.30
C ILE A 114 12.56 -20.05 -11.53
N ALA A 115 13.49 -20.86 -12.01
CA ALA A 115 13.33 -21.62 -13.25
C ALA A 115 12.24 -22.70 -13.14
N ALA A 116 12.08 -23.31 -11.96
CA ALA A 116 11.26 -24.51 -11.76
C ALA A 116 9.81 -24.40 -12.27
N LYS A 117 9.16 -23.23 -12.11
CA LYS A 117 7.76 -23.00 -12.51
C LYS A 117 7.59 -21.74 -13.38
N CYS A 118 8.66 -21.29 -14.05
CA CYS A 118 8.66 -20.03 -14.79
C CYS A 118 7.67 -19.98 -15.97
N ASP A 119 7.34 -21.13 -16.55
CA ASP A 119 6.41 -21.28 -17.67
C ASP A 119 5.07 -21.89 -17.27
N GLU A 120 4.68 -21.78 -15.99
CA GLU A 120 3.36 -22.22 -15.50
C GLU A 120 2.22 -21.53 -16.29
N THR A 121 1.20 -22.30 -16.62
CA THR A 121 0.04 -21.84 -17.41
C THR A 121 -1.30 -22.17 -16.78
N ASP A 122 -1.34 -23.03 -15.75
CA ASP A 122 -2.57 -23.29 -15.02
C ASP A 122 -3.09 -22.01 -14.36
N GLN A 123 -4.36 -21.68 -14.60
CA GLN A 123 -4.93 -20.42 -14.15
C GLN A 123 -4.99 -20.33 -12.62
N THR A 124 -5.21 -21.46 -11.94
CA THR A 124 -5.29 -21.49 -10.48
C THR A 124 -3.90 -21.23 -9.90
N SER A 125 -2.88 -21.93 -10.37
CA SER A 125 -1.50 -21.74 -9.94
C SER A 125 -0.96 -20.35 -10.27
N CYS A 126 -1.32 -19.78 -11.43
CA CYS A 126 -0.86 -18.45 -11.84
C CYS A 126 -1.36 -17.32 -10.93
N CYS A 127 -2.59 -17.45 -10.43
CA CYS A 127 -3.24 -16.44 -9.58
C CYS A 127 -3.08 -16.70 -8.07
N GLN A 128 -2.56 -17.86 -7.68
CA GLN A 128 -2.36 -18.22 -6.27
C GLN A 128 -1.30 -17.33 -5.62
N ARG A 129 -1.63 -16.80 -4.44
CA ARG A 129 -0.69 -16.09 -3.56
C ARG A 129 -0.23 -17.03 -2.44
N TYR A 130 1.08 -17.22 -2.36
CA TYR A 130 1.69 -18.21 -1.50
C TYR A 130 3.08 -17.77 -1.04
N SER A 131 3.13 -16.98 0.04
CA SER A 131 4.37 -16.40 0.55
C SER A 131 5.41 -17.45 0.95
N MET A 132 5.01 -18.64 1.35
CA MET A 132 5.94 -19.70 1.78
C MET A 132 6.72 -20.38 0.65
N SER A 133 6.42 -20.10 -0.63
CA SER A 133 7.16 -20.69 -1.76
C SER A 133 8.50 -20.00 -2.00
N GLY A 134 9.56 -20.79 -2.21
CA GLY A 134 10.93 -20.30 -2.38
C GLY A 134 11.20 -19.44 -3.62
N ASP A 135 10.37 -19.52 -4.65
CA ASP A 135 10.49 -18.70 -5.86
C ASP A 135 10.25 -17.20 -5.62
N ARG A 136 9.44 -16.81 -4.61
CA ARG A 136 9.20 -15.41 -4.23
C ARG A 136 10.45 -14.70 -3.70
N PRO A 137 11.08 -15.16 -2.60
CA PRO A 137 12.30 -14.53 -2.11
C PRO A 137 13.43 -14.59 -3.14
N ALA A 138 13.53 -15.69 -3.91
CA ALA A 138 14.50 -15.81 -5.00
C ALA A 138 14.30 -14.75 -6.09
N ALA A 139 13.06 -14.57 -6.56
CA ALA A 139 12.71 -13.55 -7.55
C ALA A 139 12.97 -12.13 -7.05
N PHE A 140 12.80 -11.86 -5.76
CA PHE A 140 13.14 -10.55 -5.19
C PHE A 140 14.65 -10.28 -5.26
N VAL A 141 15.48 -11.23 -4.81
CA VAL A 141 16.93 -10.99 -4.66
C VAL A 141 17.74 -11.16 -5.94
N VAL A 142 17.21 -11.78 -7.01
CA VAL A 142 17.99 -11.99 -8.25
C VAL A 142 18.48 -10.67 -8.87
N SER A 143 17.72 -9.59 -8.72
CA SER A 143 18.14 -8.25 -9.14
C SER A 143 19.32 -7.71 -8.32
N ALA A 144 19.44 -8.07 -7.03
CA ALA A 144 20.58 -7.69 -6.19
C ALA A 144 21.89 -8.32 -6.66
N LEU A 145 21.84 -9.51 -7.27
CA LEU A 145 23.00 -10.20 -7.82
C LEU A 145 23.62 -9.42 -9.00
N CYS A 146 22.86 -8.61 -9.72
CA CYS A 146 23.37 -7.78 -10.82
C CYS A 146 24.46 -6.80 -10.37
N GLY A 147 24.41 -6.36 -9.11
CA GLY A 147 25.37 -5.45 -8.50
C GLY A 147 26.58 -6.12 -7.85
N LYS A 148 26.67 -7.46 -7.89
CA LYS A 148 27.74 -8.21 -7.23
C LYS A 148 28.89 -8.50 -8.20
N GLN A 149 30.06 -8.82 -7.63
CA GLN A 149 31.21 -9.29 -8.41
C GLN A 149 30.97 -10.73 -8.85
N LEU A 150 30.69 -10.91 -10.14
CA LEU A 150 30.35 -12.20 -10.75
C LEU A 150 31.18 -12.39 -12.02
N SER A 151 31.47 -13.66 -12.36
CA SER A 151 32.03 -13.99 -13.68
C SER A 151 31.02 -13.70 -14.80
N GLU A 152 31.48 -13.67 -16.06
CA GLU A 152 30.63 -13.37 -17.21
C GLU A 152 29.50 -14.40 -17.41
N SER A 153 29.80 -15.69 -17.16
CA SER A 153 28.81 -16.76 -17.23
C SER A 153 27.75 -16.62 -16.12
N GLN A 154 28.17 -16.31 -14.89
CA GLN A 154 27.27 -16.05 -13.77
C GLN A 154 26.41 -14.82 -14.00
N ARG A 155 26.97 -13.74 -14.53
CA ARG A 155 26.23 -12.54 -14.90
C ARG A 155 25.15 -12.85 -15.94
N SER A 156 25.50 -13.63 -16.97
CA SER A 156 24.55 -14.06 -18.00
C SER A 156 23.43 -14.94 -17.41
N GLN A 157 23.77 -15.86 -16.50
CA GLN A 157 22.80 -16.69 -15.78
C GLN A 157 21.84 -15.84 -14.92
N VAL A 158 22.35 -14.84 -14.21
CA VAL A 158 21.55 -13.92 -13.38
C VAL A 158 20.61 -13.08 -14.23
N ILE A 159 21.06 -12.54 -15.36
CA ILE A 159 20.20 -11.76 -16.27
C ILE A 159 19.08 -12.65 -16.85
N ARG A 160 19.40 -13.89 -17.23
CA ARG A 160 18.38 -14.86 -17.67
C ARG A 160 17.38 -15.18 -16.55
N ALA A 161 17.85 -15.39 -15.33
CA ALA A 161 16.99 -15.62 -14.17
C ALA A 161 16.09 -14.42 -13.86
N LEU A 162 16.61 -13.19 -13.96
CA LEU A 162 15.82 -11.97 -13.85
C LEU A 162 14.74 -11.89 -14.94
N ALA A 163 15.09 -12.20 -16.19
CA ALA A 163 14.14 -12.23 -17.30
C ALA A 163 13.02 -13.26 -17.07
N MET A 164 13.36 -14.46 -16.60
CA MET A 164 12.39 -15.49 -16.20
C MET A 164 11.49 -15.02 -15.05
N ALA A 165 12.07 -14.40 -14.02
CA ALA A 165 11.33 -13.92 -12.85
C ALA A 165 10.34 -12.80 -13.22
N LEU A 166 10.74 -11.82 -14.03
CA LEU A 166 9.88 -10.73 -14.46
C LEU A 166 8.75 -11.17 -15.40
N THR A 167 8.97 -12.26 -16.14
CA THR A 167 7.99 -12.83 -17.09
C THR A 167 7.32 -14.09 -16.56
N HIS A 168 7.45 -14.36 -15.27
CA HIS A 168 7.05 -15.62 -14.65
C HIS A 168 5.54 -15.91 -14.85
N GLY A 169 5.20 -17.18 -15.04
CA GLY A 169 3.82 -17.66 -15.19
C GLY A 169 2.95 -17.24 -14.00
N ILE A 170 3.44 -17.51 -12.80
CA ILE A 170 2.86 -17.07 -11.52
C ILE A 170 3.02 -15.56 -11.31
N ASP A 171 1.90 -14.86 -11.17
CA ASP A 171 1.86 -13.40 -11.14
C ASP A 171 2.54 -12.80 -9.89
N GLU A 172 2.41 -13.45 -8.74
CA GLU A 172 3.07 -13.03 -7.49
C GLU A 172 4.60 -13.07 -7.61
N VAL A 173 5.18 -14.09 -8.26
CA VAL A 173 6.64 -14.18 -8.45
C VAL A 173 7.14 -13.01 -9.30
N ALA A 174 6.41 -12.64 -10.35
CA ALA A 174 6.73 -11.47 -11.16
C ALA A 174 6.60 -10.15 -10.38
N GLU A 175 5.67 -10.04 -9.43
CA GLU A 175 5.57 -8.88 -8.53
C GLU A 175 6.75 -8.79 -7.54
N TYR A 176 7.22 -9.93 -7.00
CA TYR A 176 8.43 -9.99 -6.18
C TYR A 176 9.67 -9.57 -7.00
N ALA A 177 9.78 -10.06 -8.24
CA ALA A 177 10.84 -9.67 -9.17
C ALA A 177 10.84 -8.17 -9.47
N ALA A 178 9.68 -7.60 -9.77
CA ALA A 178 9.53 -6.17 -10.03
C ALA A 178 9.88 -5.32 -8.79
N SER A 179 9.48 -5.78 -7.60
CA SER A 179 9.80 -5.12 -6.33
C SER A 179 11.29 -5.17 -6.02
N GLY A 180 11.93 -6.32 -6.23
CA GLY A 180 13.38 -6.47 -6.11
C GLY A 180 14.14 -5.57 -7.08
N ALA A 181 13.72 -5.55 -8.36
CA ALA A 181 14.32 -4.69 -9.38
C ALA A 181 14.23 -3.20 -9.01
N SER A 182 13.11 -2.76 -8.43
CA SER A 182 13.01 -1.39 -7.88
C SER A 182 14.01 -1.11 -6.76
N MET A 183 14.29 -2.09 -5.89
CA MET A 183 15.18 -1.89 -4.75
C MET A 183 16.66 -1.92 -5.16
N HIS A 184 17.02 -2.74 -6.15
CA HIS A 184 18.41 -3.09 -6.40
C HIS A 184 18.96 -2.66 -7.76
N LEU A 185 18.12 -2.56 -8.79
CA LEU A 185 18.60 -2.46 -10.17
C LEU A 185 18.99 -1.04 -10.57
N TRP A 186 18.22 -0.03 -10.14
CA TRP A 186 18.43 1.36 -10.57
C TRP A 186 19.80 1.94 -10.19
N GLY A 187 20.33 1.58 -9.02
CA GLY A 187 21.66 2.01 -8.58
C GLY A 187 22.83 1.25 -9.24
N VAL A 188 22.54 0.16 -9.95
CA VAL A 188 23.54 -0.74 -10.54
C VAL A 188 23.55 -0.64 -12.06
N ASP A 189 22.38 -0.77 -12.68
CA ASP A 189 22.18 -0.77 -14.13
C ASP A 189 20.78 -0.21 -14.46
N SER A 190 20.69 1.12 -14.52
CA SER A 190 19.45 1.83 -14.88
C SER A 190 18.98 1.51 -16.30
N GLN A 191 19.90 1.17 -17.21
CA GLN A 191 19.56 0.80 -18.58
C GLN A 191 18.86 -0.56 -18.63
N LEU A 192 19.31 -1.53 -17.83
CA LEU A 192 18.60 -2.79 -17.66
C LEU A 192 17.24 -2.59 -17.02
N ALA A 193 17.09 -1.70 -16.03
CA ALA A 193 15.79 -1.37 -15.45
C ALA A 193 14.79 -0.80 -16.48
N ILE A 194 15.24 0.16 -17.31
CA ILE A 194 14.44 0.74 -18.39
C ILE A 194 14.09 -0.32 -19.45
N ARG A 195 15.04 -1.20 -19.77
CA ARG A 195 14.81 -2.32 -20.69
C ARG A 195 13.75 -3.28 -20.17
N CYS A 196 13.82 -3.66 -18.90
CA CYS A 196 12.81 -4.48 -18.23
C CYS A 196 11.42 -3.84 -18.32
N ILE A 197 11.31 -2.54 -18.01
CA ILE A 197 10.04 -1.78 -18.12
C ILE A 197 9.49 -1.85 -19.55
N ASN A 198 10.32 -1.58 -20.55
CA ASN A 198 9.91 -1.59 -21.94
C ASN A 198 9.53 -2.97 -22.46
N SER A 199 10.29 -4.01 -22.08
CA SER A 199 9.99 -5.39 -22.46
C SER A 199 8.66 -5.87 -21.85
N LEU A 200 8.36 -5.52 -20.60
CA LEU A 200 7.08 -5.84 -19.98
C LEU A 200 5.91 -5.07 -20.61
N ALA A 201 6.10 -3.79 -20.94
CA ALA A 201 5.11 -3.03 -21.69
C ALA A 201 4.85 -3.64 -23.07
N ARG A 202 5.92 -4.08 -23.76
CA ARG A 202 5.81 -4.77 -25.05
C ARG A 202 5.10 -6.11 -24.94
N GLN A 203 5.35 -6.88 -23.89
CA GLN A 203 4.61 -8.11 -23.60
C GLN A 203 3.11 -7.81 -23.49
N ALA A 204 2.74 -6.77 -22.75
CA ALA A 204 1.34 -6.37 -22.58
C ALA A 204 0.67 -6.01 -23.92
N GLU A 205 1.36 -5.28 -24.81
CA GLU A 205 0.86 -4.97 -26.15
C GLU A 205 0.59 -6.23 -26.98
N LEU A 206 1.55 -7.17 -27.02
CA LEU A 206 1.42 -8.41 -27.78
C LEU A 206 0.30 -9.29 -27.22
N THR A 207 0.24 -9.44 -25.89
CA THR A 207 -0.82 -10.20 -25.24
C THR A 207 -2.19 -9.54 -25.44
N GLN A 208 -2.28 -8.20 -25.46
CA GLN A 208 -3.53 -7.49 -25.73
C GLN A 208 -4.02 -7.74 -27.16
N GLN A 209 -3.12 -7.74 -28.15
CA GLN A 209 -3.46 -8.04 -29.55
C GLN A 209 -4.03 -9.46 -29.70
N LEU A 210 -3.39 -10.45 -29.06
CA LEU A 210 -3.88 -11.83 -29.03
C LEU A 210 -5.23 -11.92 -28.32
N PHE A 211 -5.35 -11.27 -27.17
CA PHE A 211 -6.58 -11.27 -26.38
C PHE A 211 -7.77 -10.67 -27.16
N ASP A 212 -7.57 -9.56 -27.86
CA ASP A 212 -8.60 -8.95 -28.70
C ASP A 212 -8.98 -9.83 -29.90
N ALA A 213 -8.02 -10.55 -30.47
CA ALA A 213 -8.30 -11.55 -31.51
C ALA A 213 -9.13 -12.72 -30.96
N GLU A 214 -8.81 -13.24 -29.76
CA GLU A 214 -9.59 -14.28 -29.10
C GLU A 214 -11.00 -13.81 -28.72
N ARG A 215 -11.18 -12.55 -28.29
CA ARG A 215 -12.51 -11.99 -27.99
C ARG A 215 -13.47 -12.00 -29.19
N ARG A 216 -12.95 -11.99 -30.41
CA ARG A 216 -13.75 -12.06 -31.65
C ARG A 216 -14.23 -13.49 -31.97
N LYS A 217 -13.63 -14.52 -31.35
CA LYS A 217 -14.04 -15.92 -31.51
C LYS A 217 -15.23 -16.27 -30.61
N ALA A 218 -15.92 -17.35 -30.97
CA ALA A 218 -16.95 -17.93 -30.09
C ALA A 218 -16.30 -18.41 -28.78
N TYR A 219 -17.03 -18.30 -27.65
CA TYR A 219 -16.46 -18.55 -26.32
C TYR A 219 -15.73 -19.90 -26.19
N HIS A 220 -16.27 -20.97 -26.77
CA HIS A 220 -15.71 -22.32 -26.72
C HIS A 220 -14.47 -22.53 -27.61
N GLU A 221 -14.21 -21.61 -28.55
CA GLU A 221 -13.03 -21.63 -29.42
C GLU A 221 -11.88 -20.78 -28.87
N ARG A 222 -12.12 -20.07 -27.75
CA ARG A 222 -11.14 -19.17 -27.16
C ARG A 222 -10.05 -19.94 -26.46
N ARG A 223 -8.81 -19.55 -26.70
CA ARG A 223 -7.67 -20.04 -25.93
C ARG A 223 -7.68 -19.43 -24.51
N PRO A 224 -7.34 -20.22 -23.47
CA PRO A 224 -7.12 -19.70 -22.13
C PRO A 224 -6.10 -18.55 -22.09
N PHE A 225 -6.34 -17.56 -21.24
CA PHE A 225 -5.51 -16.36 -21.14
C PHE A 225 -4.04 -16.67 -20.80
N GLY A 226 -3.78 -17.64 -19.93
CA GLY A 226 -2.41 -18.05 -19.56
C GLY A 226 -1.57 -18.50 -20.76
N LEU A 227 -2.19 -19.14 -21.76
CA LEU A 227 -1.49 -19.54 -22.98
C LEU A 227 -1.11 -18.33 -23.84
N LEU A 228 -1.95 -17.29 -23.88
CA LEU A 228 -1.66 -16.07 -24.65
C LEU A 228 -0.44 -15.31 -24.08
N LYS A 229 -0.29 -15.30 -22.75
CA LYS A 229 0.89 -14.70 -22.07
C LYS A 229 2.18 -15.44 -22.45
N ARG A 230 2.10 -16.76 -22.66
CA ARG A 230 3.24 -17.63 -22.98
C ARG A 230 3.74 -17.49 -24.42
N ASP A 231 2.87 -17.23 -25.39
CA ASP A 231 3.21 -17.23 -26.83
C ASP A 231 4.41 -16.34 -27.20
N HIS A 232 4.68 -15.29 -26.42
CA HIS A 232 5.78 -14.35 -26.67
C HIS A 232 6.86 -14.35 -25.60
N VAL A 233 6.75 -15.19 -24.54
CA VAL A 233 7.59 -15.10 -23.35
C VAL A 233 9.09 -15.24 -23.68
N THR A 234 9.45 -16.13 -24.60
CA THR A 234 10.84 -16.34 -25.01
C THR A 234 11.46 -15.10 -25.66
N SER A 235 10.73 -14.46 -26.58
CA SER A 235 11.19 -13.21 -27.23
C SER A 235 11.31 -12.08 -26.20
N ILE A 236 10.34 -11.94 -25.28
CA ILE A 236 10.41 -10.95 -24.21
C ILE A 236 11.62 -11.19 -23.28
N ARG A 237 11.93 -12.44 -22.95
CA ARG A 237 13.13 -12.78 -22.17
C ARG A 237 14.41 -12.40 -22.91
N LEU A 238 14.50 -12.70 -24.21
CA LEU A 238 15.63 -12.28 -25.05
C LEU A 238 15.77 -10.76 -25.15
N MET A 239 14.66 -10.01 -25.18
CA MET A 239 14.69 -8.54 -25.13
C MET A 239 15.28 -8.05 -23.80
N ILE A 240 14.90 -8.64 -22.66
CA ILE A 240 15.48 -8.30 -21.35
C ILE A 240 16.98 -8.65 -21.32
N GLU A 241 17.36 -9.83 -21.82
CA GLU A 241 18.75 -10.29 -21.90
C GLU A 241 19.61 -9.42 -22.86
N GLY A 242 18.99 -8.62 -23.73
CA GLY A 242 19.69 -7.83 -24.75
C GLY A 242 20.01 -8.60 -26.03
N GLY A 243 19.45 -9.79 -26.21
CA GLY A 243 19.55 -10.58 -27.43
C GLY A 243 18.61 -10.12 -28.55
N GLU A 244 17.53 -9.40 -28.21
CA GLU A 244 16.60 -8.79 -29.16
C GLU A 244 16.39 -7.28 -28.86
N PRO A 245 16.15 -6.44 -29.88
CA PRO A 245 15.87 -5.03 -29.66
C PRO A 245 14.48 -4.84 -29.02
N VAL A 246 14.37 -3.85 -28.15
CA VAL A 246 13.10 -3.39 -27.56
C VAL A 246 12.87 -1.93 -27.92
N ASP A 247 11.64 -1.57 -28.26
CA ASP A 247 11.27 -0.16 -28.45
C ASP A 247 11.29 0.54 -27.08
N GLU A 248 12.20 1.51 -26.94
CA GLU A 248 12.45 2.27 -25.71
C GLU A 248 11.26 3.13 -25.25
N GLN A 249 10.21 3.24 -26.06
CA GLN A 249 8.98 3.99 -25.77
C GLN A 249 7.75 3.08 -25.63
N SER A 250 7.93 1.75 -25.53
CA SER A 250 6.83 0.80 -25.32
C SER A 250 6.03 1.14 -24.06
N TYR A 251 6.72 1.55 -22.99
CA TYR A 251 6.10 1.94 -21.71
C TYR A 251 5.14 3.13 -21.82
N ALA A 252 5.27 3.97 -22.85
CA ALA A 252 4.44 5.16 -23.04
C ALA A 252 3.12 4.86 -23.78
N ARG A 253 3.02 3.74 -24.51
CA ARG A 253 1.94 3.49 -25.48
C ARG A 253 1.02 2.31 -25.14
N PHE A 254 1.51 1.30 -24.43
CA PHE A 254 0.71 0.10 -24.15
C PHE A 254 -0.61 0.44 -23.43
N GLN A 255 -1.72 -0.21 -23.77
CA GLN A 255 -3.01 0.07 -23.13
C GLN A 255 -2.97 -0.32 -21.65
N THR A 256 -3.42 0.57 -20.75
CA THR A 256 -3.33 0.39 -19.29
C THR A 256 -4.65 0.06 -18.60
N THR A 257 -5.78 0.24 -19.28
CA THR A 257 -7.11 0.26 -18.64
C THR A 257 -7.85 -1.08 -18.62
N GLY A 258 -7.38 -2.07 -19.37
CA GLY A 258 -8.06 -3.36 -19.52
C GLY A 258 -7.43 -4.51 -18.73
N TRP A 259 -8.00 -5.71 -18.88
CA TRP A 259 -7.58 -6.95 -18.22
C TRP A 259 -6.09 -7.30 -18.41
N VAL A 260 -5.53 -7.04 -19.59
CA VAL A 260 -4.11 -7.30 -19.88
C VAL A 260 -3.21 -6.16 -19.41
N GLY A 261 -3.66 -4.94 -19.67
CA GLY A 261 -2.90 -3.72 -19.43
C GLY A 261 -2.68 -3.38 -17.96
N ALA A 262 -3.71 -3.53 -17.13
CA ALA A 262 -3.67 -3.10 -15.75
C ALA A 262 -2.66 -3.91 -14.89
N PRO A 263 -2.59 -5.25 -14.98
CA PRO A 263 -1.54 -6.01 -14.30
C PRO A 263 -0.13 -5.64 -14.78
N ALA A 264 0.04 -5.39 -16.08
CA ALA A 264 1.32 -4.95 -16.63
C ALA A 264 1.72 -3.57 -16.11
N LEU A 265 0.76 -2.64 -16.01
CA LEU A 265 0.97 -1.32 -15.41
C LEU A 265 1.49 -1.45 -13.97
N VAL A 266 0.89 -2.30 -13.13
CA VAL A 266 1.39 -2.54 -11.76
C VAL A 266 2.84 -3.00 -11.76
N ARG A 267 3.22 -3.94 -12.63
CA ARG A 267 4.61 -4.44 -12.70
C ARG A 267 5.60 -3.35 -13.09
N VAL A 268 5.29 -2.54 -14.10
CA VAL A 268 6.20 -1.47 -14.52
C VAL A 268 6.26 -0.34 -13.47
N LEU A 269 5.16 -0.03 -12.79
CA LEU A 269 5.15 0.90 -11.65
C LEU A 269 5.99 0.37 -10.49
N LEU A 270 5.91 -0.93 -10.20
CA LEU A 270 6.70 -1.58 -9.17
C LEU A 270 8.20 -1.46 -9.42
N ILE A 271 8.66 -1.53 -10.67
CA ILE A 271 10.07 -1.29 -11.02
C ILE A 271 10.38 0.21 -10.96
N ALA A 272 9.54 1.05 -11.56
CA ALA A 272 9.77 2.48 -11.72
C ALA A 272 9.82 3.26 -10.40
N LYS A 273 9.09 2.81 -9.36
CA LYS A 273 9.12 3.45 -8.04
C LYS A 273 10.52 3.50 -7.41
N GLY A 274 11.45 2.67 -7.87
CA GLY A 274 12.84 2.64 -7.41
C GLY A 274 13.68 3.86 -7.82
N ALA A 275 13.24 4.60 -8.84
CA ALA A 275 13.93 5.81 -9.30
C ALA A 275 12.92 6.96 -9.52
N PRO A 276 12.43 7.58 -8.44
CA PRO A 276 11.37 8.59 -8.51
C PRO A 276 11.75 9.83 -9.35
N SER A 277 13.03 10.14 -9.47
CA SER A 277 13.53 11.28 -10.26
C SER A 277 13.68 10.99 -11.76
N GLU A 278 13.49 9.73 -12.18
CA GLU A 278 13.63 9.36 -13.60
C GLU A 278 12.38 9.75 -14.40
N PRO A 279 12.52 10.37 -15.59
CA PRO A 279 11.37 10.79 -16.40
C PRO A 279 10.40 9.64 -16.74
N VAL A 280 10.93 8.43 -16.95
CA VAL A 280 10.11 7.23 -17.20
C VAL A 280 9.19 6.90 -16.02
N ALA A 281 9.65 7.12 -14.78
CA ALA A 281 8.85 6.88 -13.59
C ALA A 281 7.72 7.91 -13.49
N VAL A 282 8.04 9.20 -13.61
CA VAL A 282 7.03 10.28 -13.60
C VAL A 282 5.96 10.05 -14.68
N GLN A 283 6.37 9.67 -15.89
CA GLN A 283 5.41 9.39 -16.97
C GLN A 283 4.54 8.17 -16.66
N LEU A 284 5.11 7.06 -16.18
CA LEU A 284 4.33 5.86 -15.82
C LEU A 284 3.31 6.13 -14.71
N PHE A 285 3.70 6.87 -13.67
CA PHE A 285 2.81 7.22 -12.57
C PHE A 285 1.72 8.19 -13.01
N ARG A 286 2.00 9.13 -13.92
CA ARG A 286 0.97 9.95 -14.55
C ARG A 286 -0.03 9.10 -15.33
N ARG A 287 0.44 8.11 -16.10
CA ARG A 287 -0.43 7.16 -16.80
C ARG A 287 -1.29 6.35 -15.84
N ALA A 288 -0.78 6.05 -14.64
CA ALA A 288 -1.57 5.40 -13.60
C ALA A 288 -2.74 6.27 -13.13
N SER A 289 -2.50 7.57 -12.91
CA SER A 289 -3.57 8.53 -12.61
C SER A 289 -4.59 8.67 -13.74
N GLU A 290 -4.14 8.67 -15.00
CA GLU A 290 -5.02 8.66 -16.18
C GLU A 290 -5.87 7.37 -16.27
N THR A 291 -5.30 6.22 -15.88
CA THR A 291 -6.03 4.95 -15.79
C THR A 291 -7.12 5.00 -14.73
N LEU A 292 -6.83 5.50 -13.53
CA LEU A 292 -7.81 5.68 -12.46
C LEU A 292 -8.93 6.62 -12.90
N GLN A 293 -8.58 7.78 -13.47
CA GLN A 293 -9.55 8.74 -14.02
C GLN A 293 -10.48 8.08 -15.05
N TYR A 294 -9.91 7.32 -16.00
CA TYR A 294 -10.70 6.61 -17.01
C TYR A 294 -11.69 5.63 -16.37
N TRP A 295 -11.24 4.86 -15.38
CA TRP A 295 -12.06 3.89 -14.67
C TRP A 295 -13.20 4.52 -13.90
N TRP A 296 -12.93 5.57 -13.11
CA TRP A 296 -13.97 6.30 -12.38
C TRP A 296 -14.98 6.94 -13.35
N GLY A 297 -14.50 7.49 -14.46
CA GLY A 297 -15.36 8.00 -15.53
C GLY A 297 -16.22 6.92 -16.20
N ALA A 298 -15.72 5.69 -16.35
CA ALA A 298 -16.49 4.55 -16.86
C ALA A 298 -17.56 4.10 -15.86
N ASP A 299 -17.21 3.97 -14.57
CA ASP A 299 -18.13 3.53 -13.52
C ASP A 299 -19.25 4.54 -13.30
N ARG A 300 -18.94 5.84 -13.31
CA ARG A 300 -19.94 6.90 -13.27
C ARG A 300 -20.92 6.83 -14.44
N ARG A 301 -20.45 6.54 -15.66
CA ARG A 301 -21.31 6.37 -16.85
C ARG A 301 -22.21 5.13 -16.73
N ARG A 302 -21.72 4.04 -16.14
CA ARG A 302 -22.49 2.82 -15.88
C ARG A 302 -23.59 3.07 -14.86
N ARG A 303 -23.27 3.70 -13.73
CA ARG A 303 -24.23 4.09 -12.68
C ARG A 303 -25.41 4.93 -13.23
N ARG A 304 -25.19 5.68 -14.31
CA ARG A 304 -26.22 6.50 -14.99
C ARG A 304 -27.05 5.76 -16.03
N ARG A 305 -26.56 4.65 -16.59
CA ARG A 305 -27.17 3.98 -17.76
C ARG A 305 -27.86 2.66 -17.45
N ASP A 306 -27.85 2.22 -16.19
CA ASP A 306 -28.45 0.94 -15.75
C ASP A 306 -28.06 -0.23 -16.67
N SER A 307 -26.79 -0.24 -17.12
CA SER A 307 -26.31 -1.17 -18.13
C SER A 307 -25.38 -2.21 -17.50
N ASP A 308 -25.77 -3.47 -17.56
CA ASP A 308 -25.06 -4.65 -17.06
C ASP A 308 -23.92 -5.09 -18.01
N ARG A 309 -23.02 -4.15 -18.34
CA ARG A 309 -21.80 -4.50 -19.09
C ARG A 309 -20.73 -4.95 -18.11
N SER A 310 -20.45 -6.26 -18.14
CA SER A 310 -19.34 -6.96 -17.47
C SER A 310 -18.05 -6.13 -17.49
N ASP A 311 -17.38 -6.06 -16.34
CA ASP A 311 -16.18 -5.24 -16.17
C ASP A 311 -14.98 -5.85 -16.90
N ASP A 312 -14.38 -5.10 -17.83
CA ASP A 312 -13.20 -5.53 -18.58
C ASP A 312 -11.90 -5.31 -17.79
N ARG A 313 -11.97 -4.89 -16.50
CA ARG A 313 -10.79 -4.65 -15.64
C ARG A 313 -10.77 -5.56 -14.38
N PRO A 314 -9.60 -5.94 -13.87
CA PRO A 314 -9.49 -6.70 -12.64
C PRO A 314 -9.67 -5.76 -11.42
N HIS A 315 -10.81 -5.86 -10.72
CA HIS A 315 -11.14 -4.98 -9.59
C HIS A 315 -10.10 -4.93 -8.47
N GLN A 316 -9.29 -5.98 -8.32
CA GLN A 316 -8.26 -6.07 -7.28
C GLN A 316 -7.05 -5.17 -7.53
N ILE A 317 -6.92 -4.57 -8.73
CA ILE A 317 -5.73 -3.80 -9.13
C ILE A 317 -5.79 -2.34 -8.71
N GLU A 318 -6.99 -1.75 -8.65
CA GLU A 318 -7.16 -0.34 -8.30
C GLU A 318 -6.53 0.02 -6.94
N PRO A 319 -6.74 -0.75 -5.85
CA PRO A 319 -6.08 -0.48 -4.56
C PRO A 319 -4.55 -0.53 -4.65
N THR A 320 -3.99 -1.43 -5.46
CA THR A 320 -2.54 -1.54 -5.66
C THR A 320 -1.99 -0.32 -6.39
N ILE A 321 -2.68 0.16 -7.43
CA ILE A 321 -2.29 1.38 -8.14
C ILE A 321 -2.37 2.59 -7.20
N ASN A 322 -3.46 2.72 -6.43
CA ASN A 322 -3.63 3.81 -5.45
C ASN A 322 -2.46 3.84 -4.46
N SER A 323 -2.15 2.71 -3.83
CA SER A 323 -1.06 2.64 -2.84
C SER A 323 0.32 2.97 -3.43
N LEU A 324 0.61 2.50 -4.66
CA LEU A 324 1.85 2.86 -5.34
C LEU A 324 1.91 4.35 -5.65
N LEU A 325 0.81 4.91 -6.18
CA LEU A 325 0.70 6.32 -6.53
C LEU A 325 0.90 7.22 -5.31
N GLU A 326 0.19 6.94 -4.21
CA GLU A 326 0.24 7.71 -2.96
C GLU A 326 1.65 7.78 -2.38
N ARG A 327 2.37 6.64 -2.37
CA ARG A 327 3.76 6.61 -1.88
C ARG A 327 4.73 7.29 -2.84
N PHE A 328 4.49 7.20 -4.14
CA PHE A 328 5.37 7.78 -5.17
C PHE A 328 5.34 9.31 -5.15
N VAL A 329 4.16 9.92 -5.13
CA VAL A 329 4.02 11.38 -5.21
C VAL A 329 4.62 12.10 -3.99
N LEU A 330 4.73 11.42 -2.84
CA LEU A 330 5.41 11.94 -1.66
C LEU A 330 6.94 11.93 -1.77
N GLN A 331 7.53 11.25 -2.76
CA GLN A 331 8.97 11.07 -2.91
C GLN A 331 9.58 11.87 -4.08
N VAL A 332 8.75 12.42 -4.97
CA VAL A 332 9.20 13.20 -6.13
C VAL A 332 9.23 14.70 -5.85
N ALA A 333 9.76 15.48 -6.80
CA ALA A 333 9.70 16.93 -6.76
C ALA A 333 8.25 17.43 -6.84
N PRO A 334 7.91 18.60 -6.24
CA PRO A 334 6.55 19.13 -6.25
C PRO A 334 5.93 19.27 -7.65
N GLU A 335 6.73 19.64 -8.64
CA GLU A 335 6.29 19.81 -10.04
C GLU A 335 5.91 18.46 -10.67
N ASP A 336 6.68 17.42 -10.40
CA ASP A 336 6.38 16.05 -10.86
C ASP A 336 5.17 15.47 -10.14
N ALA A 337 5.06 15.68 -8.82
CA ALA A 337 3.89 15.29 -8.04
C ALA A 337 2.62 15.95 -8.60
N GLN A 338 2.68 17.24 -8.91
CA GLN A 338 1.58 17.97 -9.54
C GLN A 338 1.23 17.40 -10.92
N SER A 339 2.24 17.17 -11.78
CA SER A 339 2.04 16.58 -13.11
C SER A 339 1.36 15.21 -13.07
N VAL A 340 1.78 14.38 -12.11
CA VAL A 340 1.23 13.04 -11.88
C VAL A 340 -0.19 13.11 -11.32
N LEU A 341 -0.46 13.98 -10.34
CA LEU A 341 -1.76 14.07 -9.67
C LEU A 341 -2.81 14.86 -10.45
N GLU A 342 -2.45 15.63 -11.48
CA GLU A 342 -3.40 16.47 -12.22
C GLU A 342 -4.65 15.70 -12.72
N PRO A 343 -4.55 14.48 -13.29
CA PRO A 343 -5.73 13.69 -13.65
C PRO A 343 -6.65 13.37 -12.47
N ILE A 344 -6.10 13.19 -11.26
CA ILE A 344 -6.88 12.95 -10.03
C ILE A 344 -7.50 14.25 -9.52
N LEU A 345 -6.75 15.36 -9.52
CA LEU A 345 -7.22 16.68 -9.13
C LEU A 345 -8.39 17.15 -10.01
N ALA A 346 -8.40 16.75 -11.29
CA ALA A 346 -9.50 17.02 -12.21
C ALA A 346 -10.80 16.30 -11.84
N GLU A 347 -10.76 15.26 -11.00
CA GLU A 347 -11.92 14.42 -10.62
C GLU A 347 -12.55 14.81 -9.28
N VAL A 348 -12.05 15.84 -8.60
CA VAL A 348 -12.55 16.32 -7.29
C VAL A 348 -14.06 16.56 -7.28
N GLU A 349 -14.62 17.10 -8.37
CA GLU A 349 -16.06 17.36 -8.47
C GLU A 349 -16.87 16.13 -8.93
N GLN A 350 -16.33 15.35 -9.87
CA GLN A 350 -17.10 14.31 -10.54
C GLN A 350 -17.08 12.98 -9.79
N ASN A 351 -16.00 12.70 -9.04
CA ASN A 351 -15.77 11.48 -8.30
C ASN A 351 -15.14 11.76 -6.91
N PRO A 352 -15.78 12.59 -6.05
CA PRO A 352 -15.22 13.01 -4.76
C PRO A 352 -14.98 11.83 -3.80
N ARG A 353 -15.79 10.78 -3.89
CA ARG A 353 -15.61 9.56 -3.10
C ARG A 353 -14.31 8.85 -3.46
N GLU A 354 -14.09 8.63 -4.75
CA GLU A 354 -12.87 7.99 -5.26
C GLU A 354 -11.62 8.81 -4.91
N VAL A 355 -11.69 10.14 -5.04
CA VAL A 355 -10.63 11.06 -4.61
C VAL A 355 -10.37 11.00 -3.10
N SER A 356 -11.41 10.82 -2.27
CA SER A 356 -11.25 10.71 -0.82
C SER A 356 -10.35 9.53 -0.40
N TRP A 357 -10.39 8.42 -1.14
CA TRP A 357 -9.52 7.26 -0.88
C TRP A 357 -8.05 7.60 -1.12
N ILE A 358 -7.75 8.37 -2.17
CA ILE A 358 -6.39 8.86 -2.45
C ILE A 358 -5.91 9.80 -1.34
N VAL A 359 -6.73 10.76 -0.91
CA VAL A 359 -6.34 11.69 0.17
C VAL A 359 -6.09 10.96 1.50
N ARG A 360 -6.93 9.96 1.82
CA ARG A 360 -6.71 9.08 2.98
C ARG A 360 -5.43 8.26 2.84
N GLY A 361 -5.20 7.67 1.67
CA GLY A 361 -4.00 6.88 1.41
C GLY A 361 -2.71 7.72 1.44
N LEU A 362 -2.74 8.96 0.96
CA LEU A 362 -1.66 9.94 1.15
C LEU A 362 -1.36 10.21 2.63
N THR A 363 -2.39 10.32 3.45
CA THR A 363 -2.23 10.51 4.91
C THR A 363 -1.56 9.29 5.55
N SER A 364 -2.00 8.08 5.20
CA SER A 364 -1.38 6.82 5.65
C SER A 364 0.07 6.67 5.16
N ALA A 365 0.34 7.06 3.91
CA ALA A 365 1.68 7.01 3.33
C ALA A 365 2.62 8.01 4.00
N GLU A 366 2.13 9.21 4.32
CA GLU A 366 2.87 10.23 5.09
C GLU A 366 3.22 9.74 6.49
N ASP A 367 2.28 9.09 7.19
CA ASP A 367 2.52 8.54 8.52
C ASP A 367 3.68 7.52 8.54
N SER A 368 3.84 6.78 7.43
CA SER A 368 4.91 5.80 7.25
C SER A 368 6.22 6.39 6.71
N LEU A 369 6.16 7.33 5.77
CA LEU A 369 7.33 7.86 5.04
C LEU A 369 7.94 9.11 5.68
N PHE A 370 7.16 9.83 6.47
CA PHE A 370 7.51 11.09 7.12
C PHE A 370 8.09 12.13 6.14
N ARG A 371 7.25 12.61 5.21
CA ARG A 371 7.54 13.61 4.17
C ARG A 371 6.58 14.81 4.28
N PRO A 372 6.51 15.51 5.43
CA PRO A 372 5.45 16.47 5.71
C PRO A 372 5.40 17.63 4.71
N ALA A 373 6.56 18.14 4.27
CA ALA A 373 6.59 19.23 3.29
C ALA A 373 5.91 18.83 1.96
N ASN A 374 6.17 17.62 1.46
CA ASN A 374 5.58 17.11 0.22
C ASN A 374 4.09 16.81 0.43
N PHE A 375 3.73 16.16 1.54
CA PHE A 375 2.34 15.91 1.91
C PHE A 375 1.52 17.19 1.91
N TRP A 376 1.98 18.23 2.61
CA TRP A 376 1.24 19.48 2.72
C TRP A 376 1.21 20.29 1.42
N ALA A 377 2.25 20.19 0.58
CA ALA A 377 2.22 20.78 -0.77
C ALA A 377 1.14 20.13 -1.64
N ILE A 378 1.01 18.80 -1.59
CA ILE A 378 -0.03 18.05 -2.30
C ILE A 378 -1.41 18.34 -1.70
N TRP A 379 -1.52 18.33 -0.37
CA TRP A 379 -2.75 18.65 0.35
C TRP A 379 -3.29 20.03 -0.06
N GLU A 380 -2.41 21.04 -0.20
CA GLU A 380 -2.82 22.38 -0.63
C GLU A 380 -3.38 22.39 -2.07
N GLN A 381 -2.92 21.51 -2.95
CA GLN A 381 -3.48 21.37 -4.30
C GLN A 381 -4.93 20.85 -4.24
N PHE A 382 -5.19 19.82 -3.43
CA PHE A 382 -6.56 19.31 -3.20
C PHE A 382 -7.44 20.37 -2.53
N ALA A 383 -6.96 21.01 -1.47
CA ALA A 383 -7.67 22.07 -0.76
C ALA A 383 -8.01 23.25 -1.69
N SER A 384 -7.09 23.61 -2.60
CA SER A 384 -7.33 24.63 -3.62
C SER A 384 -8.44 24.25 -4.59
N ARG A 385 -8.42 23.01 -5.11
CA ARG A 385 -9.49 22.51 -6.00
C ARG A 385 -10.84 22.49 -5.29
N ILE A 386 -10.88 22.01 -4.06
CA ILE A 386 -12.10 21.95 -3.24
C ILE A 386 -12.68 23.36 -3.03
N ARG A 387 -11.85 24.36 -2.68
CA ARG A 387 -12.30 25.76 -2.51
C ARG A 387 -12.97 26.35 -3.75
N THR A 388 -12.51 25.96 -4.93
CA THR A 388 -13.07 26.45 -6.21
C THR A 388 -14.21 25.59 -6.75
N SER A 389 -14.50 24.46 -6.10
CA SER A 389 -15.43 23.46 -6.61
C SER A 389 -16.88 23.76 -6.24
N ARG A 390 -17.82 23.30 -7.07
CA ARG A 390 -19.26 23.34 -6.74
C ARG A 390 -19.69 22.27 -5.73
N LEU A 391 -18.76 21.38 -5.33
CA LEU A 391 -19.02 20.32 -4.35
C LEU A 391 -19.53 20.90 -3.02
N THR A 392 -19.04 22.08 -2.65
CA THR A 392 -19.34 22.71 -1.36
C THR A 392 -20.73 23.35 -1.30
N GLU A 393 -21.39 23.58 -2.44
CA GLU A 393 -22.70 24.24 -2.49
C GLU A 393 -23.83 23.36 -1.93
N ASN A 394 -23.72 22.03 -2.05
CA ASN A 394 -24.77 21.08 -1.68
C ASN A 394 -24.31 20.04 -0.65
N ILE A 395 -23.27 20.37 0.14
CA ILE A 395 -22.59 19.37 0.97
C ILE A 395 -23.44 18.85 2.13
N ASP A 396 -24.38 19.67 2.62
CA ASP A 396 -25.33 19.29 3.67
C ASP A 396 -26.57 18.54 3.13
N ASP A 397 -26.73 18.38 1.81
CA ASP A 397 -27.83 17.61 1.23
C ASP A 397 -27.54 16.10 1.36
N SER A 398 -28.24 15.45 2.29
CA SER A 398 -28.14 14.02 2.58
C SER A 398 -28.43 13.10 1.39
N ARG A 399 -28.96 13.63 0.27
CA ARG A 399 -29.17 12.86 -0.97
C ARG A 399 -27.88 12.65 -1.77
N TYR A 400 -26.77 13.31 -1.43
CA TYR A 400 -25.49 13.28 -2.14
C TYR A 400 -24.30 12.98 -1.20
N TYR A 401 -24.26 11.77 -0.62
CA TYR A 401 -23.24 11.31 0.35
C TYR A 401 -21.77 11.38 -0.11
N SER A 402 -21.49 11.62 -1.39
CA SER A 402 -20.12 11.50 -1.93
C SER A 402 -19.18 12.63 -1.52
N GLY A 403 -19.68 13.80 -1.11
CA GLY A 403 -18.87 14.94 -0.68
C GLY A 403 -18.36 14.85 0.77
N ASP A 404 -19.11 14.20 1.66
CA ASP A 404 -18.77 14.04 3.09
C ASP A 404 -17.46 13.24 3.25
N GLU A 405 -17.30 12.16 2.48
CA GLU A 405 -16.06 11.35 2.55
C GLU A 405 -14.80 12.16 2.20
N LEU A 406 -14.88 13.06 1.21
CA LEU A 406 -13.76 13.92 0.84
C LEU A 406 -13.47 14.99 1.88
N MET A 407 -14.50 15.58 2.51
CA MET A 407 -14.30 16.53 3.61
C MET A 407 -13.63 15.84 4.79
N SER A 408 -14.12 14.67 5.16
CA SER A 408 -13.53 13.87 6.22
C SER A 408 -12.06 13.53 5.93
N ALA A 409 -11.72 13.25 4.67
CA ALA A 409 -10.34 13.00 4.26
C ALA A 409 -9.47 14.26 4.32
N ILE A 410 -9.90 15.40 3.74
CA ILE A 410 -9.08 16.62 3.67
C ILE A 410 -8.90 17.28 5.04
N PHE A 411 -9.88 17.16 5.94
CA PHE A 411 -9.77 17.61 7.34
C PHE A 411 -9.04 16.60 8.23
N LEU A 412 -8.51 15.50 7.69
CA LEU A 412 -7.78 14.48 8.47
C LEU A 412 -8.67 13.87 9.58
N GLY A 413 -9.97 13.73 9.31
CA GLY A 413 -10.96 13.25 10.28
C GLY A 413 -11.05 11.73 10.41
N SER A 414 -10.29 10.95 9.65
CA SER A 414 -10.49 9.49 9.57
C SER A 414 -9.44 8.67 10.35
N TRP A 415 -9.88 7.57 10.98
CA TRP A 415 -9.08 6.44 11.51
C TRP A 415 -8.12 6.70 12.69
N TRP A 416 -8.25 7.82 13.39
CA TRP A 416 -7.50 8.06 14.63
C TRP A 416 -8.08 7.24 15.79
N LYS A 417 -7.22 6.60 16.58
CA LYS A 417 -7.65 5.97 17.85
C LYS A 417 -8.11 7.06 18.83
N ASP A 418 -9.04 6.71 19.71
CA ASP A 418 -9.64 7.66 20.67
C ASP A 418 -8.64 8.35 21.59
N GLU A 419 -7.45 7.80 21.79
CA GLU A 419 -6.39 8.36 22.64
C GLU A 419 -5.42 9.27 21.88
N VAL A 420 -5.44 9.25 20.55
CA VAL A 420 -4.50 10.06 19.75
C VAL A 420 -4.92 11.53 19.82
N ARG A 421 -3.99 12.37 20.29
CA ARG A 421 -4.19 13.82 20.44
C ARG A 421 -3.35 14.68 19.51
N HIS A 422 -2.39 14.06 18.83
CA HIS A 422 -1.40 14.75 18.04
C HIS A 422 -0.88 13.83 16.95
N TRP A 423 -0.67 14.40 15.77
CA TRP A 423 0.00 13.75 14.65
C TRP A 423 1.24 14.57 14.28
N ARG A 424 2.41 13.93 14.30
CA ARG A 424 3.71 14.61 14.14
C ARG A 424 3.81 15.41 12.84
N SER A 425 3.25 14.90 11.74
CA SER A 425 3.29 15.60 10.45
C SER A 425 2.44 16.87 10.40
N LEU A 426 1.63 17.15 11.43
CA LEU A 426 0.87 18.40 11.57
C LEU A 426 1.71 19.59 12.04
N ASP A 427 2.89 19.35 12.64
CA ASP A 427 3.74 20.38 13.23
C ASP A 427 4.13 21.45 12.21
N GLY A 428 3.75 22.71 12.48
CA GLY A 428 4.00 23.84 11.58
C GLY A 428 2.99 24.00 10.44
N TYR A 429 2.02 23.10 10.31
CA TYR A 429 1.05 23.10 9.20
C TYR A 429 -0.42 23.21 9.62
N ALA A 430 -0.75 23.13 10.91
CA ALA A 430 -2.12 23.22 11.43
C ALA A 430 -2.91 24.43 10.90
N GLU A 431 -2.25 25.56 10.69
CA GLU A 431 -2.85 26.78 10.13
C GLU A 431 -3.47 26.57 8.74
N ARG A 432 -2.99 25.61 7.95
CA ARG A 432 -3.58 25.27 6.64
C ARG A 432 -4.99 24.71 6.79
N ILE A 433 -5.20 23.87 7.80
CA ILE A 433 -6.51 23.31 8.14
C ILE A 433 -7.47 24.43 8.55
N HIS A 434 -7.02 25.33 9.42
CA HIS A 434 -7.82 26.49 9.87
C HIS A 434 -8.21 27.40 8.71
N LYS A 435 -7.26 27.70 7.83
CA LYS A 435 -7.52 28.51 6.62
C LYS A 435 -8.51 27.86 5.67
N LEU A 436 -8.40 26.55 5.45
CA LEU A 436 -9.39 25.82 4.66
C LEU A 436 -10.75 25.87 5.34
N PHE A 437 -10.80 25.55 6.64
CA PHE A 437 -12.03 25.60 7.41
C PHE A 437 -12.73 26.94 7.31
N LEU A 438 -11.99 28.06 7.33
CA LEU A 438 -12.50 29.44 7.21
C LEU A 438 -12.80 29.88 5.77
N ALA A 439 -12.24 29.23 4.76
CA ALA A 439 -12.47 29.56 3.35
C ALA A 439 -13.74 28.90 2.76
N LEU A 440 -14.17 27.77 3.32
CA LEU A 440 -15.34 27.02 2.84
C LEU A 440 -16.68 27.68 3.26
N PRO A 441 -17.85 27.31 2.70
CA PRO A 441 -19.13 27.83 3.18
C PRO A 441 -19.48 27.26 4.57
N PRO A 442 -20.31 27.97 5.38
CA PRO A 442 -20.86 27.40 6.61
C PRO A 442 -21.73 26.17 6.32
N SER A 443 -21.37 25.04 6.93
CA SER A 443 -22.02 23.75 6.72
C SER A 443 -21.91 22.88 7.98
N ALA A 444 -22.91 22.02 8.19
CA ALA A 444 -22.91 21.03 9.26
C ALA A 444 -21.83 19.96 9.06
N VAL A 445 -21.66 19.47 7.83
CA VAL A 445 -20.61 18.49 7.47
C VAL A 445 -19.22 19.04 7.76
N ILE A 446 -18.94 20.26 7.28
CA ILE A 446 -17.63 20.89 7.42
C ILE A 446 -17.31 21.20 8.89
N LEU A 447 -18.32 21.62 9.67
CA LEU A 447 -18.15 21.81 11.11
C LEU A 447 -17.85 20.49 11.83
N ASP A 448 -18.57 19.42 11.52
CA ASP A 448 -18.35 18.09 12.10
C ASP A 448 -16.91 17.59 11.85
N ASP A 449 -16.43 17.68 10.61
CA ASP A 449 -15.08 17.24 10.25
C ASP A 449 -13.98 18.10 10.88
N TYR A 450 -14.16 19.42 10.94
CA TYR A 450 -13.22 20.31 11.60
C TYR A 450 -13.17 20.09 13.13
N VAL A 451 -14.33 19.88 13.75
CA VAL A 451 -14.39 19.54 15.18
C VAL A 451 -13.76 18.16 15.44
N ARG A 452 -13.96 17.19 14.55
CA ARG A 452 -13.30 15.87 14.62
C ARG A 452 -11.78 15.99 14.55
N PHE A 453 -11.27 16.82 13.64
CA PHE A 453 -9.85 17.18 13.59
C PHE A 453 -9.35 17.71 14.93
N LEU A 454 -10.03 18.70 15.51
CA LEU A 454 -9.66 19.27 16.82
C LEU A 454 -9.73 18.26 17.96
N TYR A 455 -10.71 17.35 17.92
CA TYR A 455 -10.94 16.33 18.93
C TYR A 455 -9.84 15.26 18.97
N HIS A 456 -9.39 14.82 17.80
CA HIS A 456 -8.29 13.87 17.65
C HIS A 456 -6.96 14.61 17.58
N ILE A 457 -6.45 14.95 16.41
CA ILE A 457 -5.04 15.34 16.23
C ILE A 457 -4.75 16.84 16.38
N GLY A 458 -5.79 17.68 16.45
CA GLY A 458 -5.69 19.13 16.42
C GLY A 458 -5.65 19.81 17.80
N GLU A 459 -5.42 19.07 18.90
CA GLU A 459 -5.51 19.60 20.26
C GLU A 459 -4.57 20.79 20.51
N GLN A 460 -3.40 20.83 19.86
CA GLN A 460 -2.46 21.95 19.96
C GLN A 460 -3.00 23.29 19.41
N SER A 461 -4.06 23.25 18.59
CA SER A 461 -4.72 24.47 18.09
C SER A 461 -5.69 25.08 19.12
N LEU A 462 -5.99 24.37 20.20
CA LEU A 462 -6.87 24.83 21.27
C LEU A 462 -6.06 25.57 22.36
N PRO A 463 -6.65 26.58 23.02
CA PRO A 463 -8.07 26.98 22.92
C PRO A 463 -8.41 27.96 21.78
N TYR A 464 -7.42 28.50 21.05
CA TYR A 464 -7.68 29.54 20.04
C TYR A 464 -8.65 29.07 18.92
N ALA A 465 -8.60 27.79 18.53
CA ALA A 465 -9.50 27.25 17.52
C ALA A 465 -11.01 27.37 17.86
N PHE A 466 -11.39 27.59 19.12
CA PHE A 466 -12.78 27.94 19.47
C PHE A 466 -13.24 29.26 18.83
N VAL A 467 -12.32 30.21 18.58
CA VAL A 467 -12.60 31.45 17.86
C VAL A 467 -13.04 31.15 16.41
N HIS A 468 -12.37 30.19 15.74
CA HIS A 468 -12.75 29.76 14.41
C HIS A 468 -14.14 29.11 14.38
N VAL A 469 -14.42 28.23 15.36
CA VAL A 469 -15.76 27.61 15.50
C VAL A 469 -16.84 28.66 15.71
N ALA A 470 -16.63 29.60 16.64
CA ALA A 470 -17.58 30.67 16.93
C ALA A 470 -17.84 31.55 15.69
N SER A 471 -16.77 32.01 15.02
CA SER A 471 -16.87 32.80 13.80
C SER A 471 -17.65 32.08 12.71
N ARG A 472 -17.42 30.76 12.57
CA ARG A 472 -18.11 29.95 11.56
C ARG A 472 -19.60 29.77 11.86
N LEU A 473 -19.96 29.54 13.12
CA LEU A 473 -21.36 29.48 13.56
C LEU A 473 -22.08 30.82 13.36
N GLN A 474 -21.40 31.95 13.62
CA GLN A 474 -21.95 33.29 13.38
C GLN A 474 -22.22 33.58 11.91
N ALA A 475 -21.40 33.03 11.01
CA ALA A 475 -21.55 33.21 9.57
C ALA A 475 -22.67 32.34 8.95
N GLY A 476 -23.12 31.30 9.65
CA GLY A 476 -24.11 30.34 9.18
C GLY A 476 -25.38 30.30 10.03
N SER A 477 -26.09 29.16 9.98
CA SER A 477 -27.21 28.86 10.86
C SER A 477 -26.77 27.88 11.95
N PRO A 478 -26.53 28.34 13.20
CA PRO A 478 -26.04 27.47 14.27
C PRO A 478 -26.87 26.20 14.49
N MET A 479 -28.21 26.31 14.44
CA MET A 479 -29.10 25.15 14.63
C MET A 479 -28.93 24.10 13.53
N GLN A 480 -28.72 24.53 12.28
CA GLN A 480 -28.48 23.58 11.18
C GLN A 480 -27.07 22.99 11.26
N MET A 481 -26.08 23.82 11.58
CA MET A 481 -24.69 23.39 11.65
C MET A 481 -24.41 22.41 12.80
N LEU A 482 -25.14 22.56 13.91
CA LEU A 482 -25.09 21.67 15.08
C LEU A 482 -26.08 20.50 14.98
N SER A 483 -26.68 20.25 13.80
CA SER A 483 -27.64 19.16 13.63
C SER A 483 -27.02 17.75 13.61
N LYS A 484 -25.69 17.64 13.39
CA LYS A 484 -24.97 16.36 13.50
C LYS A 484 -24.63 16.09 14.97
N ASP A 485 -25.18 15.01 15.54
CA ASP A 485 -24.99 14.63 16.95
C ASP A 485 -23.50 14.50 17.36
N ASN A 486 -22.66 14.02 16.44
CA ASN A 486 -21.22 13.87 16.68
C ASN A 486 -20.53 15.22 16.93
N ALA A 487 -20.90 16.28 16.20
CA ALA A 487 -20.30 17.61 16.34
C ALA A 487 -20.60 18.20 17.72
N VAL A 488 -21.84 18.05 18.21
CA VAL A 488 -22.25 18.49 19.55
C VAL A 488 -21.46 17.74 20.62
N PHE A 489 -21.42 16.40 20.56
CA PHE A 489 -20.69 15.58 21.53
C PHE A 489 -19.19 15.92 21.59
N MET A 490 -18.53 16.08 20.43
CA MET A 490 -17.11 16.40 20.36
C MET A 490 -16.83 17.82 20.88
N LEU A 491 -17.67 18.80 20.54
CA LEU A 491 -17.55 20.16 21.08
C LEU A 491 -17.75 20.19 22.61
N GLU A 492 -18.74 19.46 23.14
CA GLU A 492 -18.92 19.33 24.59
C GLU A 492 -17.68 18.73 25.25
N SER A 493 -17.12 17.68 24.66
CA SER A 493 -15.94 17.00 25.19
C SER A 493 -14.71 17.90 25.18
N LEU A 494 -14.49 18.66 24.09
CA LEU A 494 -13.42 19.64 23.99
C LEU A 494 -13.62 20.77 25.01
N LEU A 495 -14.80 21.40 25.04
CA LEU A 495 -15.10 22.48 25.97
C LEU A 495 -14.94 22.04 27.42
N ARG A 496 -15.37 20.82 27.79
CA ARG A 496 -15.19 20.29 29.14
C ARG A 496 -13.73 20.26 29.58
N ARG A 497 -12.81 19.85 28.69
CA ARG A 497 -11.37 19.81 28.98
C ARG A 497 -10.79 21.20 29.27
N PHE A 498 -11.28 22.23 28.58
CA PHE A 498 -10.73 23.59 28.70
C PHE A 498 -11.48 24.48 29.70
N VAL A 499 -12.79 24.34 29.83
CA VAL A 499 -13.62 25.07 30.80
C VAL A 499 -13.34 24.61 32.22
N TYR A 500 -13.21 23.30 32.45
CA TYR A 500 -12.93 22.76 33.78
C TYR A 500 -11.45 22.43 34.01
N GLY A 501 -10.77 21.85 33.03
CA GLY A 501 -9.38 21.42 33.19
C GLY A 501 -8.35 22.55 33.06
N ARG A 502 -8.63 23.57 32.23
CA ARG A 502 -7.69 24.68 31.94
C ARG A 502 -8.37 26.07 31.88
N PRO A 503 -9.14 26.48 32.91
CA PRO A 503 -9.99 27.68 32.85
C PRO A 503 -9.21 28.99 32.65
N LEU A 504 -7.94 29.05 33.08
CA LEU A 504 -7.12 30.25 32.89
C LEU A 504 -6.78 30.49 31.43
N GLU A 505 -6.54 29.44 30.64
CA GLU A 505 -6.22 29.55 29.20
C GLU A 505 -7.40 30.11 28.40
N THR A 506 -8.63 29.81 28.82
CA THR A 506 -9.86 30.26 28.15
C THR A 506 -10.39 31.60 28.66
N LYS A 507 -10.13 31.97 29.93
CA LYS A 507 -10.63 33.22 30.53
C LYS A 507 -9.67 34.42 30.39
N ARG A 508 -8.37 34.18 30.15
CA ARG A 508 -7.35 35.24 30.07
C ARG A 508 -7.50 36.12 28.84
N GLU A 509 -7.72 35.53 27.67
CA GLU A 509 -7.86 36.26 26.42
C GLU A 509 -9.34 36.56 26.12
N LYS A 510 -9.65 37.83 25.84
CA LYS A 510 -11.03 38.28 25.64
C LYS A 510 -11.71 37.59 24.45
N SER A 511 -10.99 37.44 23.33
CA SER A 511 -11.46 36.79 22.10
C SER A 511 -11.88 35.33 22.35
N ILE A 512 -11.02 34.57 23.02
CA ILE A 512 -11.24 33.16 23.36
C ILE A 512 -12.41 33.04 24.34
N ARG A 513 -12.46 33.89 25.37
CA ARG A 513 -13.55 33.90 26.34
C ARG A 513 -14.90 34.16 25.68
N GLU A 514 -14.99 35.16 24.79
CA GLU A 514 -16.20 35.49 24.06
C GLU A 514 -16.61 34.37 23.10
N ALA A 515 -15.64 33.75 22.40
CA ALA A 515 -15.90 32.61 21.53
C ALA A 515 -16.42 31.39 22.31
N VAL A 516 -15.80 31.04 23.44
CA VAL A 516 -16.24 29.91 24.29
C VAL A 516 -17.66 30.14 24.82
N LEU A 517 -17.96 31.35 25.31
CA LEU A 517 -19.32 31.70 25.76
C LEU A 517 -20.33 31.57 24.62
N TYR A 518 -20.00 32.11 23.45
CA TYR A 518 -20.87 32.04 22.29
C TYR A 518 -21.15 30.58 21.87
N VAL A 519 -20.12 29.73 21.80
CA VAL A 519 -20.30 28.31 21.46
C VAL A 519 -21.15 27.61 22.52
N LEU A 520 -20.93 27.86 23.82
CA LEU A 520 -21.75 27.30 24.89
C LEU A 520 -23.21 27.74 24.78
N ASP A 521 -23.48 29.02 24.49
CA ASP A 521 -24.85 29.53 24.24
C ASP A 521 -25.52 28.78 23.09
N ARG A 522 -24.82 28.60 21.97
CA ARG A 522 -25.35 27.87 20.80
C ARG A 522 -25.62 26.39 21.11
N LEU A 523 -24.76 25.74 21.90
CA LEU A 523 -24.98 24.35 22.33
C LEU A 523 -26.17 24.22 23.28
N VAL A 524 -26.39 25.20 24.17
CA VAL A 524 -27.58 25.24 25.03
C VAL A 524 -28.85 25.39 24.20
N GLU A 525 -28.85 26.27 23.20
CA GLU A 525 -29.96 26.44 22.25
C GLU A 525 -30.22 25.16 21.44
N ALA A 526 -29.19 24.38 21.15
CA ALA A 526 -29.28 23.06 20.52
C ALA A 526 -29.70 21.93 21.50
N GLY A 527 -29.94 22.23 22.78
CA GLY A 527 -30.43 21.26 23.77
C GLY A 527 -29.37 20.58 24.63
N SER A 528 -28.11 21.03 24.60
CA SER A 528 -27.03 20.46 25.40
C SER A 528 -27.15 20.84 26.89
N SER A 529 -27.52 19.86 27.71
CA SER A 529 -27.53 20.01 29.18
C SER A 529 -26.12 20.15 29.77
N ALA A 530 -25.10 19.57 29.14
CA ALA A 530 -23.72 19.70 29.56
C ALA A 530 -23.19 21.12 29.31
N ALA A 531 -23.52 21.72 28.16
CA ALA A 531 -23.16 23.10 27.86
C ALA A 531 -23.81 24.09 28.84
N TYR A 532 -25.06 23.85 29.26
CA TYR A 532 -25.73 24.69 30.26
C TYR A 532 -24.93 24.77 31.57
N ARG A 533 -24.49 23.62 32.08
CA ARG A 533 -23.67 23.55 33.30
C ARG A 533 -22.31 24.24 33.10
N MET A 534 -21.62 23.93 32.01
CA MET A 534 -20.32 24.54 31.69
C MET A 534 -20.41 26.07 31.58
N ARG A 535 -21.49 26.58 31.00
CA ARG A 535 -21.73 28.02 30.88
C ARG A 535 -21.87 28.71 32.23
N ASP A 536 -22.67 28.13 33.12
CA ASP A 536 -22.91 28.68 34.47
C ASP A 536 -21.60 28.76 35.26
N ASP A 537 -20.82 27.68 35.22
CA ASP A 537 -19.50 27.62 35.85
C ASP A 537 -18.49 28.57 35.17
N PHE A 538 -18.55 28.73 33.85
CA PHE A 538 -17.60 29.55 33.09
C PHE A 538 -17.79 31.05 33.33
N VAL A 539 -19.04 31.51 33.49
CA VAL A 539 -19.35 32.92 33.80
C VAL A 539 -18.91 33.30 35.22
N THR A 540 -18.79 32.31 36.12
CA THR A 540 -18.31 32.55 37.49
C THR A 540 -16.83 32.97 37.48
N PRO A 541 -16.45 34.10 38.11
CA PRO A 541 -15.05 34.56 38.16
C PRO A 541 -14.15 33.51 38.80
N VAL A 542 -12.95 33.30 38.25
CA VAL A 542 -11.93 32.48 38.92
C VAL A 542 -11.49 33.25 40.16
N ALA A 543 -11.63 32.66 41.34
CA ALA A 543 -11.10 33.24 42.56
C ALA A 543 -9.58 33.37 42.40
N VAL A 544 -9.09 34.60 42.24
CA VAL A 544 -7.66 34.89 42.22
C VAL A 544 -7.19 34.80 43.67
N THR A 545 -6.65 33.65 44.07
CA THR A 545 -5.82 33.58 45.27
C THR A 545 -4.51 34.28 44.94
N ASN A 546 -4.31 35.46 45.53
CA ASN A 546 -3.06 36.21 45.49
C ASN A 546 -1.88 35.43 46.07
#